data_AF-A0A645FH88-F1
#
_entry.id   AF-A0A645FH88-F1
#
_cell.length_a   1.000
_cell.length_b   1.000
_cell.length_c   1.000
_cell.angle_alpha   90.00
_cell.angle_beta   90.00
_cell.angle_gamma   90.00
#
_symmetry.space_group_name_H-M   'P 1'
#
loop_
_entity.id
_entity.type
_entity.pdbx_description
1 polymer ?
#
loop_
_entity_poly.entity_id
_entity_poly.type
_entity_poly.pdbx_seq_one_letter_code
_entity_poly.pdbx_strand_id
1 'polypeptide(L)'
;MPWHWHKELELFYVESGSLEYTTPGGKIMFPAGSGGLVNANVLHTTSPCPGAGKTVQLLYLFDPSLIAGAPGGRIERQYVTPLISNTAAALLVLRPDCPAHTKALQQLSRSFCLNQTGTAYELQLRSVLSALWVTLLGLCPHRRAQLPPAAGRGIRSNS
;
A
#
# COMPACT_ATOMS: atom_id res chain seq x y z
N MET A 1 -13.16 6.93 13.00
CA MET A 1 -12.53 6.05 14.00
C MET A 1 -11.80 6.92 15.01
N PRO A 2 -12.01 6.69 16.33
CA PRO A 2 -11.20 7.33 17.38
C PRO A 2 -9.72 6.90 17.25
N TRP A 3 -8.86 7.43 18.12
CA TRP A 3 -7.45 7.09 18.12
C TRP A 3 -7.25 5.58 18.32
N HIS A 4 -6.54 4.95 17.39
CA HIS A 4 -6.28 3.51 17.42
C HIS A 4 -4.99 3.19 16.66
N TRP A 5 -4.52 1.96 16.85
CA TRP A 5 -3.42 1.36 16.12
C TRP A 5 -3.71 -0.12 15.98
N HIS A 6 -3.11 -0.74 14.96
CA HIS A 6 -3.23 -2.17 14.70
C HIS A 6 -1.94 -2.69 14.10
N LYS A 7 -1.72 -4.01 14.18
CA LYS A 7 -0.49 -4.65 13.72
C LYS A 7 -0.46 -4.85 12.21
N GLU A 8 -1.62 -4.80 11.57
CA GLU A 8 -1.79 -4.93 10.13
C GLU A 8 -1.33 -3.65 9.43
N LEU A 9 -0.93 -3.79 8.17
CA LEU A 9 -0.84 -2.67 7.25
C LEU A 9 -2.24 -2.28 6.79
N GLU A 10 -2.52 -0.99 6.69
CA GLU A 10 -3.77 -0.48 6.10
C GLU A 10 -3.50 0.16 4.76
N LEU A 11 -3.94 -0.50 3.69
CA LEU A 11 -3.86 0.01 2.33
C LEU A 11 -5.25 0.48 1.90
N PHE A 12 -5.41 1.78 1.63
CA PHE A 12 -6.74 2.38 1.42
C PHE A 12 -6.85 3.21 0.15
N TYR A 13 -8.08 3.33 -0.36
CA TYR A 13 -8.48 4.17 -1.48
C TYR A 13 -9.76 4.92 -1.15
N VAL A 14 -9.81 6.21 -1.50
CA VAL A 14 -11.00 7.05 -1.34
C VAL A 14 -11.79 7.04 -2.64
N GLU A 15 -12.90 6.30 -2.67
CA GLU A 15 -13.74 6.20 -3.86
C GLU A 15 -14.57 7.47 -4.07
N SER A 16 -15.15 8.02 -3.00
CA SER A 16 -15.94 9.24 -3.03
C SER A 16 -15.80 10.02 -1.72
N GLY A 17 -16.11 11.32 -1.76
CA GLY A 17 -15.97 12.24 -0.63
C GLY A 17 -14.51 12.58 -0.33
N SER A 18 -14.19 12.76 0.95
CA SER A 18 -12.84 13.09 1.41
C SER A 18 -12.62 12.59 2.83
N LEU A 19 -11.42 12.08 3.11
CA LEU A 19 -10.99 11.61 4.43
C LEU A 19 -9.87 12.48 5.00
N GLU A 20 -9.87 12.65 6.32
CA GLU A 20 -8.74 13.13 7.10
C GLU A 20 -8.15 11.95 7.86
N TYR A 21 -6.84 11.71 7.67
CA TYR A 21 -6.05 10.92 8.61
C TYR A 21 -5.30 11.86 9.54
N THR A 22 -5.44 11.64 10.85
CA THR A 22 -4.60 12.31 11.85
C THR A 22 -3.64 11.30 12.45
N THR A 23 -2.35 11.64 12.45
CA THR A 23 -1.29 10.94 13.18
C THR A 23 -0.68 11.91 14.19
N PRO A 24 0.15 11.45 15.15
CA PRO A 24 0.94 12.37 15.98
C PRO A 24 1.81 13.35 15.16
N GLY A 25 2.19 12.97 13.94
CA GLY A 25 2.94 13.83 13.01
C GLY A 25 2.11 14.87 12.27
N GLY A 26 0.80 14.91 12.47
CA GLY A 26 -0.11 15.88 11.86
C GLY A 26 -1.26 15.25 11.07
N LYS A 27 -1.95 16.12 10.33
CA LYS A 27 -3.19 15.80 9.59
C LYS A 27 -2.94 15.80 8.10
N ILE A 28 -3.50 14.81 7.40
CA ILE A 28 -3.42 14.70 5.94
C ILE A 28 -4.82 14.44 5.38
N MET A 29 -5.17 15.20 4.35
CA MET A 29 -6.45 15.13 3.65
C MET A 29 -6.32 14.30 2.36
N PHE A 30 -7.30 13.44 2.14
CA PHE A 30 -7.40 12.52 1.01
C PHE A 30 -8.74 12.74 0.29
N PRO A 31 -8.79 13.56 -0.77
CA PRO A 31 -9.97 13.67 -1.61
C PRO A 31 -10.20 12.37 -2.39
N ALA A 32 -11.40 12.22 -2.97
CA ALA A 32 -11.72 11.14 -3.90
C ALA A 32 -10.64 10.94 -4.97
N GLY A 33 -10.35 9.68 -5.28
CA GLY A 33 -9.25 9.28 -6.16
C GLY A 33 -7.89 9.18 -5.48
N SER A 34 -7.77 9.58 -4.21
CA SER A 34 -6.55 9.42 -3.42
C SER A 34 -6.47 8.03 -2.79
N GLY A 35 -5.29 7.67 -2.30
CA GLY A 35 -5.09 6.46 -1.53
C GLY A 35 -3.82 6.55 -0.71
N GLY A 36 -3.46 5.46 -0.04
CA GLY A 36 -2.26 5.43 0.75
C GLY A 36 -2.06 4.13 1.49
N LEU A 37 -0.95 4.07 2.21
CA LEU A 37 -0.61 2.98 3.12
C LEU A 37 -0.31 3.56 4.49
N VAL A 38 -1.09 3.18 5.50
CA VAL A 38 -0.74 3.38 6.91
C VAL A 38 0.12 2.20 7.33
N ASN A 39 1.26 2.50 7.94
CA ASN A 39 2.19 1.47 8.38
C ASN A 39 1.68 0.76 9.66
N ALA A 40 2.19 -0.44 9.93
CA ALA A 40 1.82 -1.21 11.10
C ALA A 40 2.18 -0.47 12.39
N ASN A 41 1.34 -0.61 13.41
CA ASN A 41 1.50 -0.01 14.74
C ASN A 41 1.58 1.53 14.74
N VAL A 42 1.06 2.19 13.71
CA VAL A 42 0.94 3.65 13.67
C VAL A 42 -0.34 4.07 14.38
N LEU A 43 -0.21 4.89 15.41
CA LEU A 43 -1.34 5.52 16.09
C LEU A 43 -1.98 6.55 15.14
N HIS A 44 -3.28 6.41 14.86
CA HIS A 44 -3.99 7.33 13.98
C HIS A 44 -5.51 7.43 14.27
N THR A 45 -6.13 8.46 13.72
CA THR A 45 -7.58 8.57 13.54
C THR A 45 -7.88 8.70 12.05
N THR A 46 -9.10 8.28 11.69
CA THR A 46 -9.63 8.45 10.33
C THR A 46 -11.04 8.99 10.44
N SER A 47 -11.34 10.09 9.76
CA SER A 47 -12.68 10.69 9.77
C SER A 47 -13.03 11.31 8.43
N PRO A 48 -14.29 11.23 7.97
CA PRO A 48 -14.76 12.02 6.85
C PRO A 48 -14.55 13.52 7.11
N CYS A 49 -14.17 14.26 6.07
CA CYS A 49 -13.99 15.69 6.18
C CYS A 49 -15.36 16.39 6.29
N PRO A 50 -15.50 17.45 7.11
CA PRO A 50 -16.74 18.21 7.17
C PRO A 50 -17.16 18.72 5.79
N GLY A 51 -18.44 18.54 5.43
CA GLY A 51 -18.99 18.99 4.15
C GLY A 51 -18.61 18.13 2.93
N ALA A 52 -17.86 17.03 3.08
CA ALA A 52 -17.43 16.20 1.96
C ALA A 52 -18.52 15.29 1.35
N GLY A 53 -19.77 15.43 1.79
CA GLY A 53 -20.87 14.55 1.38
C GLY A 53 -20.65 13.09 1.81
N LYS A 54 -21.25 12.15 1.08
CA LYS A 54 -21.05 10.72 1.31
C LYS A 54 -19.60 10.37 1.01
N THR A 55 -18.88 9.91 2.03
CA THR A 55 -17.49 9.46 1.91
C THR A 55 -17.44 7.93 1.90
N VAL A 56 -16.78 7.36 0.90
CA VAL A 56 -16.57 5.91 0.77
C VAL A 56 -15.08 5.62 0.74
N GLN A 57 -14.64 4.88 1.75
CA GLN A 57 -13.29 4.36 1.88
C GLN A 57 -13.30 2.86 1.57
N LEU A 58 -12.39 2.43 0.69
CA LEU A 58 -12.08 1.03 0.45
C LEU A 58 -10.73 0.74 1.08
N LEU A 59 -10.57 -0.39 1.77
CA LEU A 59 -9.30 -0.73 2.43
C LEU A 59 -9.03 -2.23 2.47
N TYR A 60 -7.74 -2.57 2.52
CA TYR A 60 -7.25 -3.88 2.94
C TYR A 60 -6.46 -3.72 4.24
N LEU A 61 -6.76 -4.57 5.22
CA LEU A 61 -5.92 -4.81 6.39
C LEU A 61 -5.25 -6.16 6.21
N PHE A 62 -3.92 -6.19 6.21
CA PHE A 62 -3.18 -7.45 6.09
C PHE A 62 -1.84 -7.42 6.81
N ASP A 63 -1.42 -8.60 7.25
CA ASP A 63 -0.08 -8.80 7.81
C ASP A 63 0.98 -8.68 6.71
N PRO A 64 2.11 -7.97 6.93
CA PRO A 64 3.19 -7.84 5.96
C PRO A 64 3.71 -9.18 5.39
N SER A 65 3.59 -10.28 6.15
CA SER A 65 3.96 -11.64 5.70
C SER A 65 3.22 -12.10 4.45
N LEU A 66 2.03 -11.55 4.16
CA LEU A 66 1.30 -11.82 2.91
C LEU A 66 2.18 -11.55 1.68
N ILE A 67 2.97 -10.49 1.73
CA ILE A 67 3.90 -10.10 0.66
C ILE A 67 5.30 -10.67 0.94
N ALA A 68 5.77 -10.60 2.18
CA ALA A 68 7.13 -10.97 2.56
C ALA A 68 7.45 -12.47 2.34
N GLY A 69 6.44 -13.33 2.44
CA GLY A 69 6.62 -14.78 2.40
C GLY A 69 7.29 -15.30 3.67
N ALA A 70 8.36 -16.07 3.53
CA ALA A 70 9.07 -16.64 4.67
C ALA A 70 9.78 -15.55 5.51
N PRO A 71 9.66 -15.56 6.86
CA PRO A 71 10.38 -14.65 7.75
C PRO A 71 11.90 -14.72 7.55
N GLY A 72 12.57 -13.58 7.56
CA GLY A 72 14.00 -13.43 7.27
C GLY A 72 14.36 -13.62 5.79
N GLY A 73 13.38 -13.90 4.93
CA GLY A 73 13.55 -14.19 3.52
C GLY A 73 14.12 -13.00 2.74
N ARG A 74 14.57 -13.28 1.51
CA ARG A 74 15.07 -12.23 0.61
C ARG A 74 14.00 -11.20 0.26
N ILE A 75 12.77 -11.64 0.05
CA ILE A 75 11.65 -10.76 -0.33
C ILE A 75 11.38 -9.76 0.81
N GLU A 76 11.26 -10.26 2.04
CA GLU A 76 11.08 -9.42 3.21
C GLU A 76 12.15 -8.33 3.30
N ARG A 77 13.43 -8.74 3.40
CA ARG A 77 14.56 -7.84 3.64
C ARG A 77 14.74 -6.80 2.53
N GLN A 78 14.53 -7.19 1.28
CA GLN A 78 14.81 -6.32 0.12
C GLN A 78 13.61 -5.45 -0.29
N TYR A 79 12.39 -5.92 -0.05
CA TYR A 79 11.19 -5.33 -0.66
C TYR A 79 10.09 -4.98 0.34
N VAL A 80 10.03 -5.59 1.52
CA VAL A 80 9.00 -5.25 2.52
C VAL A 80 9.59 -4.35 3.60
N THR A 81 10.66 -4.79 4.27
CA THR A 81 11.31 -4.04 5.36
C THR A 81 11.59 -2.59 4.99
N PRO A 82 12.17 -2.23 3.82
CA PRO A 82 12.48 -0.83 3.53
C PRO A 82 11.25 0.10 3.44
N LEU A 83 10.06 -0.46 3.19
CA LEU A 83 8.83 0.30 3.10
C LEU A 83 8.14 0.40 4.48
N ILE A 84 8.24 -0.64 5.31
CA ILE A 84 7.50 -0.73 6.58
C ILE A 84 8.36 -0.44 7.83
N SER A 85 9.69 -0.43 7.75
CA SER A 85 10.53 -0.19 8.94
C SER A 85 10.73 1.29 9.26
N ASN A 86 10.40 2.18 8.34
CA ASN A 86 10.50 3.61 8.57
C ASN A 86 9.25 4.12 9.32
N THR A 87 9.27 4.03 10.64
CA THR A 87 8.19 4.56 11.50
C THR A 87 8.05 6.09 11.44
N ALA A 88 9.07 6.82 10.98
CA ALA A 88 8.95 8.26 10.71
C ALA A 88 8.09 8.54 9.46
N ALA A 89 7.94 7.55 8.55
CA ALA A 89 6.98 7.57 7.46
C ALA A 89 5.71 6.82 7.89
N ALA A 90 4.98 7.39 8.85
CA ALA A 90 3.72 6.84 9.39
C ALA A 90 2.70 6.50 8.28
N LEU A 91 2.74 7.26 7.19
CA LEU A 91 1.80 7.12 6.08
C LEU A 91 2.47 7.43 4.73
N LEU A 92 2.29 6.51 3.77
CA LEU A 92 2.62 6.74 2.36
C LEU A 92 1.39 7.35 1.67
N VAL A 93 1.55 8.55 1.11
CA VAL A 93 0.46 9.30 0.46
C VAL A 93 0.48 9.05 -1.05
N LEU A 94 -0.65 8.61 -1.62
CA LEU A 94 -0.89 8.59 -3.06
C LEU A 94 -1.91 9.66 -3.42
N ARG A 95 -1.55 10.53 -4.36
CA ARG A 95 -2.39 11.66 -4.78
C ARG A 95 -2.76 11.59 -6.25
N PRO A 96 -4.02 11.86 -6.62
CA PRO A 96 -4.49 11.80 -8.00
C PRO A 96 -3.90 12.89 -8.90
N ASP A 97 -3.47 14.01 -8.32
CA ASP A 97 -2.82 15.13 -9.00
C ASP A 97 -1.31 14.93 -9.23
N CYS A 98 -0.74 13.84 -8.72
CA CYS A 98 0.66 13.48 -8.91
C CYS A 98 0.80 12.39 -9.99
N PRO A 99 1.37 12.71 -11.17
CA PRO A 99 1.52 11.74 -12.26
C PRO A 99 2.30 10.48 -11.88
N ALA A 100 3.26 10.58 -10.95
CA ALA A 100 4.01 9.42 -10.47
C ALA A 100 3.10 8.41 -9.73
N HIS A 101 2.01 8.87 -9.12
CA HIS A 101 1.11 8.04 -8.32
C HIS A 101 0.00 7.37 -9.15
N THR A 102 -0.23 7.82 -10.40
CA THR A 102 -1.33 7.36 -11.24
C THR A 102 -1.38 5.84 -11.39
N LYS A 103 -0.23 5.20 -11.65
CA LYS A 103 -0.18 3.73 -11.80
C LYS A 103 -0.56 3.00 -10.51
N ALA A 104 -0.06 3.47 -9.37
CA ALA A 104 -0.36 2.85 -8.07
C ALA A 104 -1.85 2.98 -7.73
N LEU A 105 -2.42 4.18 -7.93
CA LEU A 105 -3.84 4.43 -7.70
C LEU A 105 -4.74 3.57 -8.60
N GLN A 106 -4.39 3.41 -9.88
CA GLN A 106 -5.12 2.53 -10.80
C GLN A 106 -5.05 1.05 -10.42
N GLN A 107 -3.89 0.56 -9.99
CA GLN A 107 -3.75 -0.82 -9.51
C GLN A 107 -4.56 -1.04 -8.23
N LEU A 108 -4.49 -0.08 -7.30
CA LEU A 108 -5.20 -0.14 -6.04
C LEU A 108 -6.72 -0.10 -6.23
N SER A 109 -7.25 0.87 -6.98
CA SER A 109 -8.70 0.95 -7.20
C SER A 109 -9.25 -0.30 -7.88
N ARG A 110 -8.54 -0.85 -8.88
CA ARG A 110 -8.92 -2.09 -9.56
C ARG A 110 -8.85 -3.33 -8.68
N SER A 111 -7.99 -3.36 -7.67
CA SER A 111 -7.91 -4.51 -6.76
C SER A 111 -9.22 -4.76 -6.00
N PHE A 112 -9.98 -3.70 -5.70
CA PHE A 112 -11.29 -3.80 -5.05
C PHE A 112 -12.39 -4.38 -5.96
N CYS A 113 -12.13 -4.54 -7.26
CA CYS A 113 -13.04 -5.20 -8.19
C CYS A 113 -12.86 -6.74 -8.23
N LEU A 114 -11.93 -7.31 -7.46
CA LEU A 114 -11.75 -8.76 -7.38
C LEU A 114 -13.00 -9.44 -6.81
N ASN A 115 -13.39 -10.57 -7.40
CA ASN A 115 -14.51 -11.36 -6.91
C ASN A 115 -14.12 -12.12 -5.64
N GLN A 116 -14.59 -11.65 -4.49
CA GLN A 116 -14.28 -12.22 -3.17
C GLN A 116 -14.79 -13.65 -2.98
N THR A 117 -15.83 -14.06 -3.71
CA THR A 117 -16.37 -15.43 -3.65
C THR A 117 -15.87 -16.31 -4.80
N GLY A 118 -14.99 -15.78 -5.64
CA GLY A 118 -14.39 -16.51 -6.75
C GLY A 118 -13.35 -17.53 -6.29
N THR A 119 -13.05 -18.49 -7.17
CA THR A 119 -12.00 -19.48 -6.93
C THR A 119 -10.64 -18.82 -6.72
N ALA A 120 -9.95 -19.23 -5.65
CA ALA A 120 -8.58 -18.79 -5.32
C ALA A 120 -8.43 -17.27 -5.12
N TYR A 121 -9.46 -16.62 -4.57
CA TYR A 121 -9.48 -15.18 -4.30
C TYR A 121 -8.21 -14.70 -3.56
N GLU A 122 -7.78 -15.40 -2.51
CA GLU A 122 -6.63 -15.00 -1.69
C GLU A 122 -5.32 -15.02 -2.50
N LEU A 123 -5.17 -15.97 -3.42
CA LEU A 123 -4.01 -16.05 -4.30
C LEU A 123 -4.03 -14.92 -5.35
N GLN A 124 -5.21 -14.61 -5.89
CA GLN A 124 -5.39 -13.48 -6.81
C GLN A 124 -5.11 -12.15 -6.13
N LEU A 125 -5.67 -11.95 -4.94
CA LEU A 125 -5.44 -10.76 -4.11
C LEU A 125 -3.94 -10.60 -3.82
N ARG A 126 -3.28 -11.66 -3.33
CA ARG A 126 -1.83 -11.63 -3.08
C ARG A 126 -1.02 -11.25 -4.32
N SER A 127 -1.39 -11.77 -5.49
CA SER A 127 -0.74 -11.44 -6.76
C SER A 127 -0.89 -9.95 -7.10
N VAL A 128 -2.11 -9.42 -7.04
CA VAL A 128 -2.40 -8.00 -7.33
C VAL A 128 -1.73 -7.07 -6.31
N LEU A 129 -1.80 -7.39 -5.02
CA LEU A 129 -1.15 -6.61 -3.97
C LEU A 129 0.37 -6.64 -4.11
N SER A 130 0.97 -7.77 -4.50
CA SER A 130 2.41 -7.85 -4.77
C SER A 130 2.81 -6.98 -5.96
N ALA A 131 2.00 -6.96 -7.03
CA ALA A 131 2.25 -6.12 -8.19
C ALA A 131 2.10 -4.61 -7.88
N LEU A 132 1.14 -4.24 -7.03
CA LEU A 132 1.02 -2.89 -6.49
C LEU A 132 2.23 -2.54 -5.61
N TRP A 133 2.67 -3.48 -4.77
CA TRP A 133 3.83 -3.29 -3.91
C TRP A 133 5.06 -2.88 -4.74
N VAL A 134 5.35 -3.59 -5.84
CA VAL A 134 6.44 -3.21 -6.77
C VAL A 134 6.34 -1.76 -7.23
N THR A 135 5.14 -1.28 -7.55
CA THR A 135 4.93 0.13 -7.93
C THR A 135 5.22 1.07 -6.76
N LEU A 136 4.73 0.77 -5.55
CA LEU A 136 4.99 1.58 -4.35
C LEU A 136 6.49 1.69 -4.05
N LEU A 137 7.23 0.59 -4.21
CA LEU A 137 8.68 0.56 -4.01
C LEU A 137 9.44 1.50 -4.96
N GLY A 138 8.90 1.74 -6.15
CA GLY A 138 9.45 2.68 -7.14
C GLY A 138 9.18 4.15 -6.81
N LEU A 139 8.22 4.45 -5.94
CA LEU A 139 7.91 5.80 -5.47
C LEU A 139 8.83 6.23 -4.32
N CYS A 140 9.47 5.30 -3.62
CA CYS A 140 10.37 5.59 -2.51
C CYS A 140 11.73 6.12 -3.01
N PRO A 141 12.15 7.35 -2.64
CA PRO A 141 13.39 7.97 -3.13
C PRO A 141 14.67 7.19 -2.83
N HIS A 142 14.70 6.42 -1.73
CA HIS A 142 15.90 5.74 -1.23
C HIS A 142 16.38 4.55 -2.08
N ARG A 143 15.64 4.14 -3.12
CA ARG A 143 15.96 2.91 -3.87
C ARG A 143 16.77 3.11 -5.16
N ARG A 144 16.94 4.33 -5.67
CA ARG A 144 17.79 4.54 -6.85
C ARG A 144 19.27 4.19 -6.60
N ALA A 145 19.71 4.09 -5.34
CA ALA A 145 21.11 3.86 -4.96
C ALA A 145 21.43 2.45 -4.41
N GLN A 146 20.45 1.55 -4.19
CA GLN A 146 20.67 0.31 -3.42
C GLN A 146 20.14 -0.99 -4.07
N LEU A 147 19.68 -0.96 -5.32
CA LEU A 147 19.38 -2.20 -6.03
C LEU A 147 20.70 -2.91 -6.42
N PRO A 148 20.96 -4.14 -5.97
CA PRO A 148 22.05 -4.93 -6.55
C PRO A 148 21.78 -5.14 -8.04
N PRO A 149 22.83 -5.25 -8.89
CA PRO A 149 22.65 -5.47 -10.31
C PRO A 149 21.75 -6.69 -10.54
N ALA A 150 20.86 -6.57 -11.54
CA ALA A 150 19.96 -7.65 -11.91
C ALA A 150 20.76 -8.95 -12.08
N ALA A 151 20.46 -9.96 -11.26
CA ALA A 151 21.05 -11.28 -11.43
C ALA A 151 20.73 -11.72 -12.87
N GLY A 152 21.80 -11.99 -13.64
CA GLY A 152 21.73 -12.26 -15.07
C GLY A 152 20.66 -13.30 -15.40
N ARG A 153 19.99 -13.11 -16.53
CA ARG A 153 19.13 -14.12 -17.13
C ARG A 153 19.95 -15.39 -17.38
N GLY A 154 19.78 -16.40 -16.55
CA GLY A 154 20.08 -17.80 -16.81
C GLY A 154 18.96 -18.59 -16.13
N ILE A 155 18.26 -19.52 -16.77
CA ILE A 155 18.76 -20.60 -17.61
C ILE A 155 17.77 -20.80 -18.77
N ARG A 156 18.25 -20.86 -20.01
CA ARG A 156 17.54 -21.55 -21.10
C ARG A 156 17.92 -23.03 -20.97
N SER A 157 16.99 -23.88 -20.58
CA SER A 157 17.12 -25.32 -20.84
C SER A 157 16.64 -25.56 -22.27
N ASN A 158 17.57 -25.87 -23.17
CA ASN A 158 17.21 -26.56 -24.39
C ASN A 158 17.05 -28.05 -24.04
N SER A 159 15.84 -28.57 -24.24
CA SER A 159 15.63 -29.98 -24.53
C SER A 159 15.76 -30.21 -26.03
#